data_AF-A0A6B3BE68-F1
#
_entry.id   AF-A0A6B3BE68-F1
#
_cell.length_a   1.000
_cell.length_b   1.000
_cell.length_c   1.000
_cell.angle_alpha   90.00
_cell.angle_beta   90.00
_cell.angle_gamma   90.00
#
_symmetry.space_group_name_H-M   'P 1'
#
loop_
_entity.id
_entity.type
_entity.pdbx_description
1 polymer ?
#
loop_
_entity_poly.entity_id
_entity_poly.type
_entity_poly.pdbx_seq_one_letter_code
_entity_poly.pdbx_strand_id
1 'polypeptide(L)'
;GAAELAEALRRATDQGAKAVRERRVPDWTPVREALERWEAECRAREEAAEGGAPPPAGTGLVRNNVALLLDALEDFSRGLAS
;
A
#
# COMPACT_ATOMS: atom_id res chain seq x y z
N GLY A 1 -7.44 -6.20 -4.28
CA GLY A 1 -7.43 -7.07 -3.07
C GLY A 1 -6.10 -7.10 -2.31
N ALA A 2 -6.10 -7.51 -1.04
CA ALA A 2 -4.90 -7.49 -0.17
C ALA A 2 -3.69 -8.25 -0.73
N ALA A 3 -3.91 -9.34 -1.47
CA ALA A 3 -2.84 -10.09 -2.13
C ALA A 3 -2.15 -9.27 -3.25
N GLU A 4 -2.93 -8.49 -4.00
CA GLU A 4 -2.40 -7.63 -5.06
C GLU A 4 -1.57 -6.48 -4.47
N LEU A 5 -2.01 -5.92 -3.35
CA LEU A 5 -1.25 -4.93 -2.58
C LEU A 5 0.08 -5.52 -2.07
N ALA A 6 0.06 -6.73 -1.51
CA ALA A 6 1.28 -7.41 -1.07
C ALA A 6 2.26 -7.66 -2.22
N GLU A 7 1.75 -8.06 -3.39
CA GLU A 7 2.57 -8.25 -4.58
C GLU A 7 3.11 -6.93 -5.15
N ALA A 8 2.31 -5.86 -5.14
CA ALA A 8 2.75 -4.52 -5.53
C ALA A 8 3.89 -4.03 -4.61
N LEU A 9 3.74 -4.17 -3.30
CA LEU A 9 4.79 -3.86 -2.32
C LEU A 9 6.07 -4.66 -2.58
N ARG A 10 5.96 -5.97 -2.80
CA ARG A 10 7.11 -6.83 -3.09
C ARG A 10 7.87 -6.37 -4.35
N ARG A 11 7.16 -6.08 -5.44
CA ARG A 11 7.80 -5.65 -6.70
C ARG A 11 8.39 -4.25 -6.57
N ALA A 12 7.65 -3.31 -6.00
CA ALA A 12 8.11 -1.94 -5.85
C ALA A 12 9.33 -1.84 -4.93
N THR A 13 9.40 -2.63 -3.87
CA THR A 13 10.58 -2.67 -2.98
C THR A 13 11.80 -3.29 -3.65
N ASP A 14 11.64 -4.37 -4.43
CA ASP A 14 12.74 -4.97 -5.21
C ASP A 14 13.30 -3.98 -6.25
N GLN A 15 12.41 -3.35 -7.02
CA GLN A 15 12.78 -2.31 -7.99
C GLN A 15 13.33 -1.06 -7.33
N GLY A 16 12.77 -0.66 -6.18
CA GLY A 16 13.21 0.48 -5.39
C GLY A 16 14.62 0.29 -4.86
N ALA A 17 14.96 -0.90 -4.35
CA ALA A 17 16.32 -1.22 -3.93
C ALA A 17 17.32 -1.11 -5.09
N LYS A 18 16.91 -1.45 -6.32
CA LYS A 18 17.72 -1.21 -7.52
C LYS A 18 17.84 0.29 -7.84
N ALA A 19 16.73 1.02 -7.81
CA ALA A 19 16.70 2.47 -8.08
C ALA A 19 17.65 3.24 -7.14
N VAL A 20 17.61 2.96 -5.84
CA VAL A 20 18.51 3.59 -4.84
C VAL A 20 19.97 3.36 -5.18
N ARG A 21 20.36 2.12 -5.52
CA ARG A 21 21.75 1.80 -5.91
C ARG A 21 22.20 2.57 -7.16
N GLU A 22 21.27 2.85 -8.05
CA GLU A 22 21.50 3.61 -9.28
C GLU A 22 21.32 5.13 -9.09
N ARG A 23 21.17 5.63 -7.86
CA ARG A 23 20.90 7.04 -7.53
C ARG A 23 19.64 7.59 -8.21
N ARG A 24 18.62 6.75 -8.35
CA ARG A 24 17.29 7.11 -8.86
C ARG A 24 16.27 7.06 -7.73
N VAL A 25 15.22 7.85 -7.86
CA VAL A 25 14.08 7.86 -6.94
C VAL A 25 13.21 6.62 -7.20
N PRO A 26 12.91 5.78 -6.18
CA PRO A 26 11.94 4.69 -6.31
C PRO A 26 10.54 5.18 -6.69
N ASP A 27 9.86 4.45 -7.58
CA ASP A 27 8.46 4.69 -7.93
C ASP A 27 7.54 3.85 -7.04
N TRP A 28 6.66 4.54 -6.31
CA TRP A 28 5.68 3.94 -5.40
C TRP A 28 4.25 3.98 -5.94
N THR A 29 4.04 4.51 -7.15
CA THR A 29 2.71 4.63 -7.79
C THR A 29 1.93 3.30 -7.81
N PRO A 30 2.54 2.15 -8.18
CA PRO A 30 1.81 0.88 -8.20
C PRO A 30 1.31 0.44 -6.81
N VAL A 31 2.04 0.79 -5.75
CA VAL A 31 1.64 0.48 -4.37
C VAL A 31 0.47 1.35 -3.94
N ARG A 32 0.51 2.66 -4.27
CA ARG A 32 -0.57 3.61 -3.99
C ARG A 32 -1.88 3.16 -4.65
N GLU A 33 -1.83 2.85 -5.94
CA GLU A 33 -3.01 2.38 -6.69
C GLU A 33 -3.57 1.06 -6.13
N ALA A 34 -2.70 0.12 -5.72
CA ALA A 34 -3.13 -1.13 -5.14
C ALA A 34 -3.76 -0.94 -3.74
N LEU A 35 -3.23 -0.01 -2.95
CA LEU A 35 -3.78 0.36 -1.64
C LEU A 35 -5.16 1.00 -1.80
N GLU A 36 -5.30 2.01 -2.67
CA GLU A 36 -6.57 2.70 -2.94
C GLU A 36 -7.66 1.73 -3.40
N ARG A 37 -7.31 0.79 -4.29
CA ARG A 37 -8.24 -0.24 -4.76
C ARG A 37 -8.68 -1.17 -3.64
N TRP A 38 -7.74 -1.64 -2.81
CA TRP A 38 -8.06 -2.51 -1.70
C TRP A 38 -8.91 -1.80 -0.63
N GLU A 39 -8.64 -0.52 -0.36
CA GLU A 39 -9.49 0.28 0.53
C GLU A 39 -10.90 0.46 -0.01
N ALA A 40 -11.05 0.69 -1.32
CA ALA A 40 -12.36 0.79 -1.97
C ALA A 40 -13.14 -0.53 -1.89
N GLU A 41 -12.47 -1.66 -2.11
CA GLU A 41 -13.06 -2.99 -1.94
C GLU A 41 -13.52 -3.24 -0.49
N CYS A 42 -12.72 -2.81 0.51
CA CYS A 42 -13.10 -2.91 1.91
C CYS A 42 -14.35 -2.09 2.22
N ARG A 43 -14.39 -0.82 1.78
CA ARG A 43 -15.57 0.05 1.96
C ARG A 43 -16.81 -0.53 1.29
N ALA A 44 -16.70 -0.97 0.04
CA ALA A 44 -17.81 -1.60 -0.69
C ALA A 44 -18.33 -2.86 0.03
N ARG A 45 -17.44 -3.64 0.66
CA ARG A 45 -17.82 -4.82 1.44
C ARG A 45 -18.49 -4.44 2.76
N GLU A 46 -18.04 -3.38 3.42
CA GLU A 46 -18.65 -2.84 4.64
C GLU A 46 -20.05 -2.29 4.36
N GLU A 47 -20.22 -1.54 3.28
CA GLU A 47 -21.53 -1.02 2.80
C GLU A 47 -22.46 -2.16 2.40
N ALA A 48 -21.98 -3.16 1.65
CA ALA A 48 -22.77 -4.35 1.31
C ALA A 48 -23.12 -5.22 2.54
N ALA A 49 -22.40 -5.05 3.65
CA ALA A 49 -22.64 -5.72 4.91
C ALA A 49 -23.57 -4.93 5.84
N GLU A 50 -24.27 -3.88 5.38
CA GLU A 50 -25.42 -3.29 6.08
C GLU A 50 -26.52 -4.37 6.27
N GLY A 51 -26.37 -5.18 7.32
CA GLY A 51 -27.17 -6.36 7.66
C GLY A 51 -26.38 -7.65 7.97
N GLY A 52 -25.04 -7.67 7.87
CA GLY A 52 -24.21 -8.89 7.96
C GLY A 52 -22.85 -8.71 8.66
N ALA A 53 -22.18 -9.84 8.91
CA ALA A 53 -21.05 -10.01 9.83
C ALA A 53 -19.92 -8.96 9.70
N PRO A 54 -19.30 -8.54 10.83
CA PRO A 54 -18.23 -7.54 10.85
C PRO A 54 -17.03 -7.98 9.99
N PRO A 55 -16.24 -7.02 9.48
CA PRO A 55 -15.03 -7.33 8.72
C PRO A 55 -14.09 -8.22 9.53
N PRO A 56 -13.24 -9.01 8.87
CA PRO A 56 -12.26 -9.85 9.56
C PRO A 56 -11.46 -9.01 10.56
N ALA A 57 -11.31 -9.53 11.78
CA ALA A 57 -10.56 -8.87 12.83
C ALA A 57 -9.16 -8.48 12.32
N GLY A 58 -8.76 -7.23 12.57
CA GLY A 58 -7.44 -6.71 12.17
C GLY A 58 -7.37 -6.03 10.80
N THR A 59 -8.43 -6.05 9.98
CA THR A 59 -8.43 -5.39 8.65
C THR A 59 -8.07 -3.89 8.75
N GLY A 60 -8.65 -3.16 9.71
CA GLY A 60 -8.33 -1.74 9.93
C GLY A 60 -6.90 -1.50 10.40
N LEU A 61 -6.34 -2.39 11.22
CA LEU A 61 -4.95 -2.29 11.66
C LEU A 61 -3.98 -2.49 10.49
N VAL A 62 -4.22 -3.50 9.64
CA VAL A 62 -3.41 -3.76 8.44
C VAL A 62 -3.45 -2.55 7.52
N ARG A 63 -4.64 -1.98 7.27
CA ARG A 63 -4.82 -0.78 6.45
C ARG A 63 -3.99 0.40 6.97
N ASN A 64 -4.12 0.73 8.25
CA ASN A 64 -3.37 1.84 8.85
C ASN A 64 -1.86 1.64 8.76
N ASN A 65 -1.38 0.42 9.05
CA ASN A 65 0.06 0.13 9.01
C ASN A 65 0.64 0.19 7.59
N VAL A 66 -0.10 -0.26 6.58
CA VAL A 66 0.36 -0.17 5.19
C VAL A 66 0.42 1.28 4.72
N ALA A 67 -0.57 2.10 5.07
CA ALA A 67 -0.55 3.53 4.75
C ALA A 67 0.67 4.23 5.38
N LEU A 68 0.91 4.02 6.68
CA LEU A 68 2.08 4.57 7.38
C LEU A 68 3.42 4.11 6.77
N LEU A 69 3.50 2.84 6.37
CA LEU A 69 4.69 2.32 5.70
C LEU A 69 4.92 3.00 4.34
N LEU A 70 3.87 3.17 3.54
CA LEU A 70 3.96 3.83 2.24
C LEU A 70 4.41 5.29 2.39
N ASP A 71 3.82 6.03 3.34
CA ASP A 71 4.22 7.41 3.63
C ASP A 71 5.70 7.51 3.99
N ALA A 72 6.20 6.61 4.86
CA ALA A 72 7.61 6.58 5.25
C ALA A 72 8.55 6.27 4.06
N LEU A 73 8.14 5.39 3.15
CA LEU A 73 8.90 5.07 1.94
C LEU A 73 8.94 6.24 0.96
N GLU A 74 7.86 7.01 0.86
CA GLU A 74 7.78 8.21 0.02
C GLU A 74 8.60 9.36 0.58
N ASP A 75 8.56 9.57 1.89
CA ASP A 75 9.40 10.55 2.58
C ASP A 75 10.90 10.24 2.40
N PHE A 76 11.27 8.96 2.56
CA PHE A 76 12.62 8.50 2.28
C PHE A 76 13.03 8.77 0.82
N SER A 77 12.17 8.42 -0.14
CA SER A 77 12.40 8.69 -1.57
C SER A 77 12.56 10.19 -1.86
N ARG A 78 11.79 11.05 -1.20
CA ARG A 78 11.90 12.52 -1.34
C ARG A 78 13.26 13.02 -0.86
N GLY A 79 13.76 12.47 0.25
CA GLY A 79 15.10 12.75 0.77
C GLY A 79 16.25 12.25 -0.11
N LEU A 80 16.01 11.34 -1.07
CA LEU A 80 17.01 10.95 -2.08
C LEU A 80 17.09 11.95 -3.26
N ALA A 81 16.05 12.75 -3.45
CA ALA A 81 15.98 13.75 -4.53
C ALA A 81 16.53 15.13 -4.12
N SER A 82 16.79 15.34 -2.82
CA SER A 82 17.42 16.53 -2.26
C SER A 82 18.94 16.46 -2.33
#